data_AF-A0A177WFM4-F1
#
_entry.id   AF-A0A177WFM4-F1
#
_cell.length_a   1.000
_cell.length_b   1.000
_cell.length_c   1.000
_cell.angle_alpha   90.00
_cell.angle_beta   90.00
_cell.angle_gamma   90.00
#
_symmetry.space_group_name_H-M   'P 1'
#
loop_
_entity.id
_entity.type
_entity.pdbx_description
1 polymer ?
#
loop_
_entity_poly.entity_id
_entity_poly.type
_entity_poly.pdbx_seq_one_letter_code
_entity_poly.pdbx_strand_id
1 'polypeptide(L)'
;MNSIPSWQDPLLANAVSDRSRSPRDCGIWHHENLSFVLEENFIIMAAEVPTFKLVLVGDGGTGKTTFVKRHLTGEFEKKYVATLGVEVHPLTFHTNFGAICFNTWDTAGQEKFGGLRDGYYIQGQCAIIMFDVTSRITYKNVPNWHRDLVRVCENIPIVLCGNKVDIKERKVKAKAITFHRKKNLQYYDISAKSNYNFEKPFLWLARKLIGNPNLDFVAAPALAPAEVHIDPEMLAQYEIDLKDAANQPLPAEDEDDL
;
A
#
# COMPACT_ATOMS: atom_id res chain seq x y z
N MET A 1 -36.06 50.43 7.79
CA MET A 1 -36.29 49.05 7.30
C MET A 1 -36.14 49.08 5.79
N ASN A 2 -34.92 48.92 5.27
CA ASN A 2 -34.55 49.09 3.85
C ASN A 2 -33.51 47.99 3.55
N SER A 3 -33.83 46.95 2.77
CA SER A 3 -33.71 46.81 1.30
C SER A 3 -32.31 46.33 0.84
N ILE A 4 -32.29 45.20 0.11
CA ILE A 4 -31.15 44.61 -0.64
C ILE A 4 -31.42 44.86 -2.16
N PRO A 5 -30.54 44.61 -3.17
CA PRO A 5 -29.06 44.64 -3.34
C PRO A 5 -28.60 45.51 -4.56
N SER A 6 -27.29 45.74 -4.74
CA SER A 6 -26.55 45.54 -6.02
C SER A 6 -25.14 46.14 -5.98
N TRP A 7 -24.10 45.34 -6.26
CA TRP A 7 -22.82 45.85 -6.75
C TRP A 7 -22.38 45.00 -7.94
N GLN A 8 -22.51 45.59 -9.12
CA GLN A 8 -21.89 45.18 -10.37
C GLN A 8 -20.48 45.75 -10.38
N ASP A 9 -19.47 44.93 -10.68
CA ASP A 9 -18.09 45.37 -10.86
C ASP A 9 -17.77 45.43 -12.37
N PRO A 10 -17.47 46.60 -12.96
CA PRO A 10 -17.27 46.75 -14.40
C PRO A 10 -15.79 46.96 -14.74
N LEU A 11 -15.01 45.88 -14.93
CA LEU A 11 -13.71 45.95 -15.62
C LEU A 11 -13.49 44.72 -16.52
N LEU A 12 -14.38 44.55 -17.49
CA LEU A 12 -14.15 43.77 -18.71
C LEU A 12 -14.46 44.68 -19.92
N ALA A 13 -13.47 45.48 -20.32
CA ALA A 13 -13.50 46.18 -21.60
C ALA A 13 -12.06 46.52 -22.02
N ASN A 14 -11.52 45.75 -22.96
CA ASN A 14 -10.83 46.21 -24.18
C ASN A 14 -9.73 45.22 -24.59
N ALA A 15 -10.11 44.30 -25.46
CA ALA A 15 -9.24 43.87 -26.54
C ALA A 15 -9.34 44.91 -27.67
N VAL A 16 -8.23 45.19 -28.37
CA VAL A 16 -8.11 45.40 -29.84
C VAL A 16 -6.85 46.21 -30.14
N SER A 17 -6.13 45.75 -31.17
CA SER A 17 -5.04 46.40 -31.93
C SER A 17 -3.72 46.60 -31.17
N ASP A 18 -2.54 46.21 -31.67
CA ASP A 18 -2.06 46.34 -33.03
C ASP A 18 -0.87 45.39 -33.27
N ARG A 19 -0.87 44.72 -34.43
CA ARG A 19 0.29 44.02 -34.97
C ARG A 19 1.04 45.02 -35.85
N SER A 20 2.18 45.52 -35.40
CA SER A 20 3.33 45.76 -36.29
C SER A 20 4.51 46.39 -35.53
N ARG A 21 5.61 45.64 -35.36
CA ARG A 21 6.98 46.10 -35.65
C ARG A 21 8.00 44.99 -35.35
N SER A 22 8.90 44.82 -36.32
CA SER A 22 9.99 43.85 -36.37
C SER A 22 11.12 44.15 -35.38
N PRO A 23 11.86 43.14 -34.89
CA PRO A 23 13.04 43.34 -34.07
C PRO A 23 14.28 43.55 -34.96
N ARG A 24 14.93 44.71 -34.86
CA ARG A 24 16.33 44.87 -35.25
C ARG A 24 17.05 45.78 -34.26
N ASP A 25 18.23 45.29 -33.89
CA ASP A 25 19.41 46.02 -33.43
C ASP A 25 19.63 46.20 -31.92
N CYS A 26 20.45 45.27 -31.44
CA CYS A 26 21.41 45.32 -30.35
C CYS A 26 22.03 46.70 -30.02
N GLY A 27 22.29 46.92 -28.73
CA GLY A 27 23.24 47.90 -28.20
C GLY A 27 23.24 47.88 -26.66
N ILE A 28 24.01 46.99 -26.03
CA ILE A 28 25.25 47.27 -25.26
C ILE A 28 25.08 48.32 -24.13
N TRP A 29 24.91 47.78 -22.92
CA TRP A 29 25.37 48.12 -21.56
C TRP A 29 25.86 49.54 -21.20
N HIS A 30 25.29 50.08 -20.11
CA HIS A 30 26.06 50.73 -19.04
C HIS A 30 25.43 50.47 -17.65
N HIS A 31 26.31 50.10 -16.71
CA HIS A 31 26.07 49.90 -15.28
C HIS A 31 25.55 51.17 -14.58
N GLU A 32 24.63 51.02 -13.62
CA GLU A 32 24.86 51.37 -12.20
C GLU A 32 23.65 51.05 -11.29
N ASN A 33 23.94 50.27 -10.25
CA ASN A 33 23.33 50.16 -8.92
C ASN A 33 21.88 50.65 -8.69
N LEU A 34 21.00 49.69 -8.38
CA LEU A 34 20.05 49.81 -7.27
C LEU A 34 19.88 48.43 -6.62
N SER A 35 20.25 48.39 -5.36
CA SER A 35 20.13 47.26 -4.45
C SER A 35 18.67 46.87 -4.21
N PHE A 36 18.49 45.59 -3.86
CA PHE A 36 17.39 45.05 -3.06
C PHE A 36 16.12 44.64 -3.81
N VAL A 37 16.08 43.40 -4.31
CA VAL A 37 15.05 42.42 -3.91
C VAL A 37 15.74 41.05 -3.88
N LEU A 38 15.75 40.42 -2.71
CA LEU A 38 16.03 39.00 -2.57
C LEU A 38 14.90 38.26 -3.29
N GLU A 39 15.11 37.86 -4.54
CA GLU A 39 14.33 36.77 -5.10
C GLU A 39 14.75 35.53 -4.35
N GLU A 40 13.92 35.13 -3.39
CA GLU A 40 14.01 33.83 -2.76
C GLU A 40 14.10 32.78 -3.87
N ASN A 41 15.27 32.17 -3.96
CA ASN A 41 15.47 30.92 -4.67
C ASN A 41 14.57 29.87 -4.01
N PHE A 42 13.29 29.87 -4.36
CA PHE A 42 12.39 28.77 -4.12
C PHE A 42 12.72 27.70 -5.15
N ILE A 43 13.90 27.09 -4.97
CA ILE A 43 14.19 25.80 -5.56
C ILE A 43 13.18 24.85 -4.91
N ILE A 44 12.04 24.64 -5.58
CA ILE A 44 11.20 23.47 -5.34
C ILE A 44 12.04 22.29 -5.77
N MET A 45 12.96 21.84 -4.91
CA MET A 45 13.45 20.48 -5.01
C MET A 45 12.20 19.64 -4.77
N ALA A 46 11.68 19.02 -5.83
CA ALA A 46 10.69 17.97 -5.66
C ALA A 46 11.35 16.92 -4.76
N ALA A 47 10.97 16.91 -3.48
CA ALA A 47 11.49 15.96 -2.52
C ALA A 47 11.21 14.56 -3.09
N GLU A 48 12.27 13.76 -3.27
CA GLU A 48 12.14 12.40 -3.78
C GLU A 48 11.20 11.63 -2.85
N VAL A 49 10.15 11.03 -3.42
CA VAL A 49 9.15 10.29 -2.64
C VAL A 49 9.84 9.07 -2.02
N PRO A 50 9.89 8.93 -0.67
CA PRO A 50 10.48 7.78 -0.02
C PRO A 50 9.88 6.49 -0.56
N THR A 51 10.72 5.65 -1.15
CA THR A 51 10.29 4.43 -1.83
C THR A 51 10.87 3.20 -1.14
N PHE A 52 10.01 2.26 -0.78
CA PHE A 52 10.37 1.03 -0.08
C PHE A 52 10.10 -0.18 -0.94
N LYS A 53 11.07 -1.10 -1.03
CA LYS A 53 10.83 -2.41 -1.65
C LYS A 53 9.97 -3.27 -0.71
N LEU A 54 8.77 -3.61 -1.17
CA LEU A 54 7.85 -4.53 -0.50
C LEU A 54 7.84 -5.86 -1.26
N VAL A 55 8.15 -6.96 -0.56
CA VAL A 55 8.05 -8.30 -1.13
C VAL A 55 6.70 -8.91 -0.75
N LEU A 56 5.91 -9.32 -1.74
CA LEU A 56 4.59 -9.93 -1.53
C LEU A 56 4.64 -11.42 -1.89
N VAL A 57 4.57 -12.28 -0.87
CA VAL A 57 4.71 -13.74 -1.00
C VAL A 57 3.51 -14.50 -0.46
N GLY A 58 3.43 -15.79 -0.79
CA GLY A 58 2.35 -16.69 -0.39
C GLY A 58 1.93 -17.61 -1.52
N ASP A 59 1.18 -18.66 -1.17
CA ASP A 59 0.73 -19.67 -2.13
C ASP A 59 -0.03 -19.07 -3.32
N GLY A 60 -0.04 -19.80 -4.44
CA GLY A 60 -0.79 -19.41 -5.62
C GLY A 60 -2.31 -19.41 -5.34
N GLY A 61 -3.02 -18.46 -5.92
CA GLY A 61 -4.47 -18.31 -5.72
C GLY A 61 -4.90 -17.68 -4.40
N THR A 62 -3.96 -17.28 -3.52
CA THR A 62 -4.27 -16.57 -2.26
C THR A 62 -4.82 -15.17 -2.48
N GLY A 63 -4.55 -14.55 -3.63
CA GLY A 63 -5.08 -13.24 -4.03
C GLY A 63 -4.07 -12.09 -4.05
N LYS A 64 -2.76 -12.38 -4.05
CA LYS A 64 -1.67 -11.40 -4.08
C LYS A 64 -1.79 -10.39 -5.23
N THR A 65 -1.85 -10.87 -6.47
CA THR A 65 -2.02 -10.04 -7.66
C THR A 65 -3.30 -9.21 -7.63
N THR A 66 -4.42 -9.80 -7.21
CA THR A 66 -5.69 -9.07 -7.05
C THR A 66 -5.59 -7.97 -5.99
N PHE A 67 -4.89 -8.23 -4.89
CA PHE A 67 -4.65 -7.25 -3.82
C PHE A 67 -3.79 -6.08 -4.31
N VAL A 68 -2.76 -6.34 -5.10
CA VAL A 68 -1.90 -5.29 -5.69
C VAL A 68 -2.63 -4.50 -6.76
N LYS A 69 -3.21 -5.17 -7.76
CA LYS A 69 -3.93 -4.51 -8.85
C LYS A 69 -5.08 -3.65 -8.34
N ARG A 70 -5.77 -4.09 -7.29
CA ARG A 70 -6.85 -3.31 -6.70
C ARG A 70 -6.36 -2.04 -5.98
N HIS A 71 -5.14 -2.01 -5.45
CA HIS A 71 -4.52 -0.74 -5.00
C HIS A 71 -4.08 0.14 -6.17
N LEU A 72 -3.68 -0.45 -7.30
CA LEU A 72 -3.15 0.27 -8.46
C LEU A 72 -4.25 0.91 -9.33
N THR A 73 -5.28 0.14 -9.70
CA THR A 73 -6.32 0.55 -10.65
C THR A 73 -7.70 0.69 -10.00
N GLY A 74 -7.83 0.26 -8.74
CA GLY A 74 -9.13 0.18 -8.06
C GLY A 74 -9.98 -1.02 -8.49
N GLU A 75 -9.66 -1.68 -9.61
CA GLU A 75 -10.49 -2.74 -10.19
C GLU A 75 -10.26 -4.11 -9.51
N PHE A 76 -11.32 -4.92 -9.49
CA PHE A 76 -11.23 -6.30 -9.03
C PHE A 76 -11.12 -7.26 -10.22
N GLU A 77 -10.01 -7.99 -10.28
CA GLU A 77 -9.81 -9.01 -11.31
C GLU A 77 -10.44 -10.34 -10.90
N LYS A 78 -11.54 -10.72 -11.57
CA LYS A 78 -12.28 -11.97 -11.31
C LYS A 78 -11.57 -13.22 -11.82
N LYS A 79 -10.75 -13.08 -12.86
CA LYS A 79 -10.09 -14.21 -13.52
C LYS A 79 -8.74 -14.45 -12.85
N TYR A 80 -8.55 -15.65 -12.32
CA TYR A 80 -7.22 -16.06 -11.89
C TYR A 80 -6.33 -16.30 -13.11
N VAL A 81 -5.28 -15.50 -13.24
CA VAL A 81 -4.15 -15.73 -14.12
C VAL A 81 -2.93 -15.87 -13.22
N ALA A 82 -2.21 -16.98 -13.32
CA ALA A 82 -1.03 -17.20 -12.49
C ALA A 82 0.08 -16.23 -12.92
N THR A 83 0.65 -15.50 -11.96
CA THR A 83 1.84 -14.67 -12.16
C THR A 83 3.00 -15.55 -12.65
N LEU A 84 3.73 -15.07 -13.64
CA LEU A 84 4.94 -15.71 -14.14
C LEU A 84 6.16 -14.98 -13.58
N GLY A 85 6.84 -15.59 -12.61
CA GLY A 85 7.99 -14.97 -11.93
C GLY A 85 7.56 -13.84 -10.98
N VAL A 86 7.87 -12.60 -11.33
CA VAL A 86 7.57 -11.41 -10.51
C VAL A 86 7.06 -10.26 -11.36
N GLU A 87 6.06 -9.55 -10.86
CA GLU A 87 5.65 -8.24 -11.38
C GLU A 87 5.91 -7.16 -10.33
N VAL A 88 6.42 -6.01 -10.75
CA VAL A 88 6.73 -4.90 -9.84
C VAL A 88 5.74 -3.76 -10.08
N HIS A 89 5.03 -3.38 -9.02
CA HIS A 89 3.97 -2.38 -9.04
C HIS A 89 4.29 -1.26 -8.03
N PRO A 90 4.54 -0.01 -8.47
CA PRO A 90 4.70 1.12 -7.57
C PRO A 90 3.33 1.53 -7.00
N LEU A 91 3.18 1.46 -5.68
CA LEU A 91 1.96 1.85 -4.97
C LEU A 91 2.23 3.07 -4.09
N THR A 92 1.71 4.23 -4.48
CA THR A 92 1.90 5.49 -3.75
C THR A 92 0.74 5.75 -2.79
N PHE A 93 1.06 5.99 -1.52
CA PHE A 93 0.12 6.36 -0.47
C PHE A 93 0.42 7.78 0.02
N HIS A 94 -0.63 8.59 0.19
CA HIS A 94 -0.50 9.96 0.71
C HIS A 94 -0.73 9.96 2.21
N THR A 95 0.27 10.40 2.97
CA THR A 95 0.23 10.46 4.43
C THR A 95 0.12 11.90 4.93
N ASN A 96 -0.18 12.06 6.21
CA ASN A 96 -0.09 13.34 6.92
C ASN A 96 1.32 13.96 6.97
N PHE A 97 2.36 13.23 6.52
CA PHE A 97 3.76 13.68 6.44
C PHE A 97 4.32 13.69 5.02
N GLY A 98 3.46 13.56 3.99
CA GLY A 98 3.86 13.48 2.59
C GLY A 98 3.60 12.11 1.98
N ALA A 99 3.95 11.96 0.70
CA ALA A 99 3.77 10.70 -0.01
C ALA A 99 4.84 9.67 0.38
N ILE A 100 4.46 8.39 0.34
CA ILE A 100 5.38 7.25 0.40
C ILE A 100 5.04 6.30 -0.75
N CYS A 101 6.02 5.59 -1.28
CA CYS A 101 5.82 4.59 -2.33
C CYS A 101 6.27 3.21 -1.84
N PHE A 102 5.47 2.19 -2.11
CA PHE A 102 5.90 0.81 -2.01
C PHE A 102 6.10 0.25 -3.42
N ASN A 103 7.34 0.00 -3.80
CA ASN A 103 7.65 -0.82 -4.97
C ASN A 103 7.33 -2.26 -4.60
N THR A 104 6.12 -2.70 -4.96
CA THR A 104 5.56 -3.99 -4.55
C THR A 104 5.93 -5.07 -5.56
N TRP A 105 6.72 -6.03 -5.12
CA TRP A 105 7.16 -7.20 -5.88
C TRP A 105 6.14 -8.32 -5.66
N ASP A 106 5.16 -8.43 -6.55
CA ASP A 106 4.15 -9.50 -6.57
C ASP A 106 4.77 -10.78 -7.14
N THR A 107 5.00 -11.79 -6.29
CA THR A 107 5.68 -13.03 -6.69
C THR A 107 4.71 -14.15 -7.06
N ALA A 108 5.16 -15.06 -7.93
CA ALA A 108 4.40 -16.23 -8.34
C ALA A 108 4.24 -17.24 -7.19
N GLY A 109 3.02 -17.45 -6.71
CA GLY A 109 2.77 -18.41 -5.63
C GLY A 109 2.84 -19.90 -6.03
N GLN A 110 3.17 -20.20 -7.29
CA GLN A 110 3.10 -21.55 -7.90
C GLN A 110 4.47 -22.15 -8.22
N GLU A 111 5.54 -21.40 -8.05
CA GLU A 111 6.89 -21.83 -8.42
C GLU A 111 7.34 -23.00 -7.51
N LYS A 112 7.36 -24.21 -8.06
CA LYS A 112 7.66 -25.47 -7.36
C LYS A 112 9.16 -25.66 -7.09
N PHE A 113 10.02 -24.77 -7.60
CA PHE A 113 11.47 -24.89 -7.54
C PHE A 113 12.06 -23.58 -6.98
N GLY A 114 12.50 -23.63 -5.72
CA GLY A 114 12.89 -22.46 -4.91
C GLY A 114 14.17 -21.71 -5.34
N GLY A 115 14.76 -21.99 -6.50
CA GLY A 115 16.03 -21.39 -6.91
C GLY A 115 15.96 -19.95 -7.42
N LEU A 116 14.86 -19.55 -8.07
CA LEU A 116 14.67 -18.17 -8.59
C LEU A 116 14.07 -17.20 -7.55
N ARG A 117 13.53 -17.72 -6.44
CA ARG A 117 12.82 -16.95 -5.41
C ARG A 117 13.74 -16.04 -4.61
N ASP A 118 14.92 -16.53 -4.22
CA ASP A 118 15.85 -15.78 -3.37
C ASP A 118 16.27 -14.46 -4.03
N GLY A 119 16.44 -14.45 -5.35
CA GLY A 119 16.78 -13.25 -6.12
C GLY A 119 15.73 -12.15 -6.03
N TYR A 120 14.44 -12.50 -5.89
CA TYR A 120 13.37 -11.51 -5.74
C TYR A 120 13.37 -10.86 -4.36
N TYR A 121 13.88 -11.57 -3.34
CA TYR A 121 13.88 -11.08 -1.96
C TYR A 121 15.01 -10.09 -1.69
N ILE A 122 16.15 -10.19 -2.38
CA ILE A 122 17.33 -9.34 -2.19
C ILE A 122 16.95 -7.86 -2.03
N GLN A 123 17.45 -7.21 -0.97
CA GLN A 123 17.18 -5.81 -0.62
C GLN A 123 15.70 -5.49 -0.31
N GLY A 124 14.87 -6.50 -0.01
CA GLY A 124 13.54 -6.27 0.55
C GLY A 124 13.63 -5.47 1.84
N GLN A 125 12.83 -4.42 1.97
CA GLN A 125 12.79 -3.57 3.16
C GLN A 125 11.59 -3.89 4.06
N CYS A 126 10.55 -4.50 3.48
CA CYS A 126 9.37 -4.99 4.19
C CYS A 126 8.71 -6.12 3.38
N ALA A 127 7.81 -6.87 4.01
CA ALA A 127 7.07 -7.90 3.31
C ALA A 127 5.63 -8.08 3.78
N ILE A 128 4.83 -8.66 2.90
CA ILE A 128 3.51 -9.21 3.20
C ILE A 128 3.54 -10.69 2.85
N ILE A 129 3.17 -11.54 3.81
CA ILE A 129 2.91 -12.97 3.58
C ILE A 129 1.39 -13.15 3.55
N MET A 130 0.86 -13.65 2.45
CA MET A 130 -0.58 -13.82 2.26
C MET A 130 -0.98 -15.30 2.24
N PHE A 131 -2.06 -15.63 2.94
CA PHE A 131 -2.75 -16.91 2.80
C PHE A 131 -4.26 -16.70 2.58
N ASP A 132 -4.95 -17.77 2.21
CA ASP A 132 -6.39 -17.78 1.97
C ASP A 132 -7.11 -18.45 3.15
N VAL A 133 -8.02 -17.72 3.82
CA VAL A 133 -8.74 -18.24 4.99
C VAL A 133 -9.67 -19.40 4.65
N THR A 134 -9.98 -19.63 3.37
CA THR A 134 -10.79 -20.75 2.88
C THR A 134 -9.95 -21.98 2.53
N SER A 135 -8.61 -21.89 2.63
CA SER A 135 -7.68 -22.96 2.25
C SER A 135 -6.62 -23.20 3.32
N ARG A 136 -6.81 -24.27 4.12
CA ARG A 136 -5.92 -24.63 5.23
C ARG A 136 -4.48 -24.86 4.79
N ILE A 137 -4.26 -25.42 3.60
CA ILE A 137 -2.92 -25.69 3.08
C ILE A 137 -2.11 -24.41 2.90
N THR A 138 -2.75 -23.31 2.46
CA THR A 138 -2.06 -22.03 2.28
C THR A 138 -1.56 -21.44 3.59
N TYR A 139 -2.30 -21.66 4.69
CA TYR A 139 -1.83 -21.29 6.02
C TYR A 139 -0.72 -22.21 6.52
N LYS A 140 -0.83 -23.53 6.30
CA LYS A 140 0.21 -24.51 6.65
C LYS A 140 1.55 -24.20 5.96
N ASN A 141 1.53 -23.56 4.79
CA ASN A 141 2.73 -23.18 4.06
C ASN A 141 3.35 -21.84 4.49
N VAL A 142 2.68 -21.03 5.33
CA VAL A 142 3.20 -19.73 5.81
C VAL A 142 4.59 -19.84 6.46
N PRO A 143 4.89 -20.85 7.32
CA PRO A 143 6.23 -21.01 7.89
C PRO A 143 7.33 -21.16 6.85
N ASN A 144 7.06 -21.87 5.74
CA ASN A 144 8.01 -22.03 4.65
C ASN A 144 8.30 -20.70 3.95
N TRP A 145 7.25 -19.95 3.60
CA TRP A 145 7.41 -18.61 3.00
C TRP A 145 8.17 -17.64 3.91
N HIS A 146 7.88 -17.67 5.20
CA HIS A 146 8.59 -16.88 6.18
C HIS A 146 10.07 -17.28 6.27
N ARG A 147 10.37 -18.58 6.39
CA ARG A 147 11.75 -19.11 6.45
C ARG A 147 12.56 -18.66 5.24
N ASP A 148 12.02 -18.83 4.04
CA ASP A 148 12.71 -18.48 2.80
C ASP A 148 12.94 -16.96 2.71
N LEU A 149 11.97 -16.15 3.15
CA LEU A 149 12.09 -14.69 3.19
C LEU A 149 13.19 -14.22 4.17
N VAL A 150 13.15 -14.70 5.43
CA VAL A 150 14.10 -14.24 6.47
C VAL A 150 15.52 -14.76 6.24
N ARG A 151 15.69 -15.83 5.45
CA ARG A 151 17.00 -16.29 4.99
C ARG A 151 17.73 -15.24 4.11
N VAL A 152 16.97 -14.40 3.41
CA VAL A 152 17.52 -13.36 2.50
C VAL A 152 17.39 -11.96 3.11
N CYS A 153 16.31 -11.68 3.84
CA CYS A 153 16.02 -10.39 4.46
C CYS A 153 15.89 -10.53 5.97
N GLU A 154 16.99 -10.31 6.67
CA GLU A 154 17.00 -10.33 8.13
C GLU A 154 16.34 -9.06 8.70
N ASN A 155 15.53 -9.21 9.74
CA ASN A 155 14.99 -8.12 10.57
C ASN A 155 14.12 -7.06 9.85
N ILE A 156 13.44 -7.42 8.76
CA ILE A 156 12.48 -6.53 8.10
C ILE A 156 11.08 -6.61 8.75
N PRO A 157 10.28 -5.53 8.76
CA PRO A 157 8.88 -5.59 9.17
C PRO A 157 8.07 -6.44 8.20
N ILE A 158 7.33 -7.41 8.74
CA ILE A 158 6.50 -8.35 7.99
C ILE A 158 5.07 -8.33 8.53
N VAL A 159 4.10 -8.30 7.62
CA VAL A 159 2.67 -8.45 7.92
C VAL A 159 2.17 -9.80 7.38
N LEU A 160 1.46 -10.55 8.21
CA LEU A 160 0.72 -11.74 7.81
C LEU A 160 -0.74 -11.35 7.48
N CYS A 161 -1.21 -11.69 6.29
CA CYS A 161 -2.56 -11.37 5.83
C CYS A 161 -3.37 -12.64 5.56
N GLY A 162 -4.51 -12.79 6.23
CA GLY A 162 -5.52 -13.79 5.91
C GLY A 162 -6.56 -13.19 4.95
N ASN A 163 -6.47 -13.52 3.67
CA ASN A 163 -7.34 -12.97 2.64
C ASN A 163 -8.63 -13.80 2.45
N LYS A 164 -9.62 -13.20 1.77
CA LYS A 164 -10.93 -13.78 1.40
C LYS A 164 -11.89 -14.00 2.56
N VAL A 165 -11.83 -13.14 3.57
CA VAL A 165 -12.78 -13.20 4.71
C VAL A 165 -14.23 -12.86 4.34
N ASP A 166 -14.46 -12.37 3.12
CA ASP A 166 -15.80 -12.22 2.54
C ASP A 166 -16.50 -13.56 2.28
N ILE A 167 -15.77 -14.67 2.23
CA ILE A 167 -16.34 -16.01 2.03
C ILE A 167 -16.77 -16.58 3.39
N LYS A 168 -18.07 -16.85 3.53
CA LYS A 168 -18.68 -17.38 4.77
C LYS A 168 -18.03 -18.67 5.27
N GLU A 169 -17.64 -19.55 4.35
CA GLU A 169 -17.06 -20.86 4.67
C GLU A 169 -15.55 -20.78 4.98
N ARG A 170 -15.24 -20.04 6.04
CA ARG A 170 -13.88 -19.89 6.56
C ARG A 170 -13.36 -21.21 7.14
N LYS A 171 -12.24 -21.71 6.59
CA LYS A 171 -11.61 -22.97 7.05
C LYS A 171 -10.48 -22.74 8.06
N VAL A 172 -9.82 -21.59 8.02
CA VAL A 172 -8.74 -21.19 8.94
C VAL A 172 -9.30 -20.17 9.93
N LYS A 173 -9.71 -20.62 11.12
CA LYS A 173 -10.32 -19.77 12.16
C LYS A 173 -9.24 -18.98 12.93
N ALA A 174 -9.63 -17.86 13.55
CA ALA A 174 -8.73 -17.00 14.34
C ALA A 174 -7.84 -17.77 15.33
N LYS A 175 -8.42 -18.72 16.08
CA LYS A 175 -7.71 -19.56 17.07
C LYS A 175 -6.59 -20.42 16.47
N ALA A 176 -6.69 -20.79 15.19
CA ALA A 176 -5.65 -21.56 14.50
C ALA A 176 -4.50 -20.68 14.00
N ILE A 177 -4.69 -19.35 13.95
CA ILE A 177 -3.73 -18.41 13.36
C ILE A 177 -2.78 -17.94 14.46
N THR A 178 -1.78 -18.74 14.76
CA THR A 178 -0.84 -18.49 15.88
C THR A 178 0.55 -18.09 15.43
N PHE A 179 0.92 -18.36 14.17
CA PHE A 179 2.26 -18.11 13.62
C PHE A 179 2.76 -16.67 13.82
N HIS A 180 1.88 -15.68 13.63
CA HIS A 180 2.23 -14.27 13.80
C HIS A 180 2.71 -13.96 15.22
N ARG A 181 2.13 -14.58 16.26
CA ARG A 181 2.57 -14.42 17.65
C ARG A 181 3.91 -15.10 17.89
N LYS A 182 4.11 -16.31 17.33
CA LYS A 182 5.38 -17.05 17.43
C LYS A 182 6.56 -16.28 16.83
N LYS A 183 6.33 -15.52 15.76
CA LYS A 183 7.38 -14.75 15.05
C LYS A 183 7.29 -13.23 15.26
N ASN A 184 6.43 -12.76 16.17
CA ASN A 184 6.19 -11.33 16.44
C ASN A 184 5.84 -10.49 15.19
N LEU A 185 4.98 -11.02 14.34
CA LEU A 185 4.46 -10.38 13.13
C LEU A 185 3.11 -9.72 13.41
N GLN A 186 2.80 -8.68 12.65
CA GLN A 186 1.43 -8.14 12.63
C GLN A 186 0.52 -9.05 11.80
N TYR A 187 -0.71 -9.26 12.26
CA TYR A 187 -1.73 -9.98 11.52
C TYR A 187 -2.93 -9.10 11.16
N TYR A 188 -3.49 -9.29 9.96
CA TYR A 188 -4.78 -8.74 9.57
C TYR A 188 -5.61 -9.75 8.78
N ASP A 189 -6.90 -9.83 9.13
CA ASP A 189 -7.94 -10.31 8.22
C ASP A 189 -8.19 -9.25 7.16
N ILE A 190 -8.15 -9.64 5.88
CA ILE A 190 -8.39 -8.75 4.74
C ILE A 190 -9.35 -9.39 3.73
N SER A 191 -10.00 -8.55 2.91
CA SER A 191 -10.67 -9.03 1.70
C SER A 191 -10.40 -8.07 0.55
N ALA A 192 -9.61 -8.54 -0.40
CA ALA A 192 -9.40 -7.86 -1.67
C ALA A 192 -10.69 -7.74 -2.50
N LYS A 193 -11.78 -8.46 -2.17
CA LYS A 193 -13.05 -8.36 -2.91
C LYS A 193 -13.97 -7.25 -2.37
N SER A 194 -13.91 -7.02 -1.06
CA SER A 194 -14.80 -6.08 -0.36
C SER A 194 -14.11 -4.79 0.12
N ASN A 195 -12.79 -4.66 -0.09
CA ASN A 195 -11.94 -3.61 0.49
C ASN A 195 -11.81 -3.68 2.03
N TYR A 196 -12.24 -4.76 2.69
CA TYR A 196 -12.11 -4.88 4.14
C TYR A 196 -10.64 -4.92 4.57
N ASN A 197 -10.26 -4.01 5.49
CA ASN A 197 -8.91 -3.82 6.03
C ASN A 197 -7.80 -3.66 4.99
N PHE A 198 -8.16 -3.24 3.77
CA PHE A 198 -7.30 -3.29 2.60
C PHE A 198 -5.98 -2.51 2.76
N GLU A 199 -6.05 -1.34 3.40
CA GLU A 199 -4.90 -0.45 3.62
C GLU A 199 -4.10 -0.75 4.90
N LYS A 200 -4.67 -1.51 5.85
CA LYS A 200 -4.06 -1.74 7.18
C LYS A 200 -2.65 -2.35 7.09
N PRO A 201 -2.36 -3.32 6.19
CA PRO A 201 -1.00 -3.83 6.03
C PRO A 201 0.01 -2.73 5.65
N PHE A 202 -0.32 -1.89 4.66
CA PHE A 202 0.55 -0.82 4.19
C PHE A 202 0.75 0.26 5.25
N LEU A 203 -0.32 0.66 5.95
CA LEU A 203 -0.24 1.65 7.01
C LEU A 203 0.65 1.19 8.17
N TRP A 204 0.53 -0.08 8.58
CA TRP A 204 1.39 -0.63 9.63
C TRP A 204 2.86 -0.69 9.19
N LEU A 205 3.13 -1.15 7.95
CA LEU A 205 4.47 -1.18 7.39
C LEU A 205 5.07 0.24 7.30
N ALA A 206 4.30 1.21 6.82
CA ALA A 206 4.71 2.61 6.74
C ALA A 206 5.12 3.16 8.12
N ARG A 207 4.29 2.96 9.14
CA ARG A 207 4.60 3.36 10.51
C ARG A 207 5.88 2.73 11.04
N LYS A 208 6.12 1.45 10.73
CA LYS A 208 7.33 0.73 11.15
C LYS A 208 8.59 1.19 10.42
N LEU A 209 8.51 1.38 9.10
CA LEU A 209 9.64 1.81 8.26
C LEU A 209 10.05 3.26 8.55
N ILE A 210 9.07 4.14 8.76
CA ILE A 210 9.31 5.56 9.08
C ILE A 210 9.64 5.74 10.57
N GLY A 211 9.28 4.79 11.43
CA GLY A 211 9.46 4.92 12.88
C GLY A 211 8.50 5.92 13.53
N ASN A 212 7.36 6.20 12.89
CA ASN A 212 6.35 7.15 13.39
C ASN A 212 4.98 6.47 13.56
N PRO A 213 4.50 6.22 14.79
CA PRO A 213 3.21 5.59 15.03
C PRO A 213 2.01 6.48 14.69
N ASN A 214 2.20 7.81 14.58
CA ASN A 214 1.16 8.79 14.26
C ASN A 214 1.02 9.05 12.75
N LEU A 215 1.75 8.29 11.91
CA LEU A 215 1.58 8.33 10.46
C LEU A 215 0.21 7.76 10.11
N ASP A 216 -0.56 8.51 9.33
CA ASP A 216 -1.90 8.15 8.84
C ASP A 216 -2.04 8.49 7.36
N PHE A 217 -2.87 7.73 6.65
CA PHE A 217 -3.23 8.02 5.27
C PHE A 217 -4.30 9.13 5.23
N VAL A 218 -4.07 10.15 4.42
CA VAL A 218 -4.94 11.35 4.33
C VAL A 218 -5.83 11.37 3.09
N ALA A 219 -5.56 10.49 2.13
CA ALA A 219 -6.40 10.28 0.96
C ALA A 219 -6.73 8.80 0.86
N ALA A 220 -8.02 8.48 0.75
CA ALA A 220 -8.41 7.14 0.37
C ALA A 220 -7.93 6.89 -1.07
N PRO A 221 -7.29 5.75 -1.36
CA PRO A 221 -7.00 5.34 -2.73
C PRO A 221 -8.31 5.31 -3.51
N ALA A 222 -8.24 5.68 -4.80
CA ALA A 222 -9.38 5.64 -5.71
C ALA A 222 -9.76 4.17 -6.01
N LEU A 223 -10.36 3.50 -5.02
CA LEU A 223 -10.81 2.11 -5.14
C LEU A 223 -12.16 2.09 -5.84
N ALA A 224 -12.33 1.16 -6.79
CA ALA A 224 -13.67 0.86 -7.29
C ALA A 224 -14.53 0.33 -6.13
N PRO A 225 -15.86 0.52 -6.21
CA PRO A 225 -16.79 0.01 -5.22
C PRO A 225 -16.53 -1.46 -4.89
N ALA A 226 -16.79 -1.84 -3.64
CA ALA A 226 -16.72 -3.22 -3.20
C ALA A 226 -17.60 -4.10 -4.11
N GLU A 227 -17.09 -5.23 -4.62
CA GLU A 227 -17.93 -6.15 -5.40
C GLU A 227 -18.89 -6.93 -4.51
N VAL A 228 -18.53 -7.06 -3.24
CA VAL A 228 -19.29 -7.76 -2.21
C VAL A 228 -19.22 -6.96 -0.93
N HIS A 229 -20.35 -6.82 -0.26
CA HIS A 229 -20.41 -6.31 1.10
C HIS A 229 -20.30 -7.48 2.08
N ILE A 230 -19.38 -7.36 3.04
CA ILE A 230 -19.33 -8.29 4.17
C ILE A 230 -20.37 -7.82 5.18
N ASP A 231 -21.15 -8.77 5.69
CA ASP A 231 -22.12 -8.54 6.75
C ASP A 231 -21.43 -7.89 7.97
N PRO A 232 -21.90 -6.72 8.45
CA PRO A 232 -21.32 -6.05 9.62
C PRO A 232 -21.27 -6.93 10.87
N GLU A 233 -22.25 -7.81 11.08
CA GLU A 233 -22.28 -8.73 12.22
C GLU A 233 -21.14 -9.75 12.12
N MET A 234 -20.85 -10.21 10.91
CA MET A 234 -19.74 -11.13 10.66
C MET A 234 -18.39 -10.46 10.89
N LEU A 235 -18.23 -9.19 10.50
CA LEU A 235 -17.02 -8.42 10.77
C LEU A 235 -16.79 -8.24 12.27
N ALA A 236 -17.84 -7.87 13.01
CA ALA A 236 -17.78 -7.76 14.46
C ALA A 236 -17.38 -9.09 15.12
N GLN A 237 -17.94 -10.20 14.64
CA GLN A 237 -17.57 -11.53 15.13
C GLN A 237 -16.10 -11.87 14.84
N TYR A 238 -15.58 -11.57 13.65
CA TYR A 238 -14.17 -11.79 13.34
C TYR A 238 -13.24 -10.96 14.25
N GLU A 239 -13.60 -9.71 14.55
CA GLU A 239 -12.82 -8.89 15.48
C GLU A 239 -12.83 -9.44 16.90
N ILE A 240 -13.98 -9.93 17.38
CA ILE A 240 -14.11 -10.60 18.69
C ILE A 240 -13.24 -11.87 18.70
N ASP A 241 -13.39 -12.73 17.70
CA ASP A 241 -12.64 -13.99 17.60
C ASP A 241 -11.12 -13.76 17.57
N LEU A 242 -10.65 -12.70 16.91
CA LEU A 242 -9.23 -12.32 16.88
C LEU A 242 -8.74 -11.81 18.24
N LYS A 243 -9.54 -10.98 18.93
CA LYS A 243 -9.22 -10.52 20.30
C LYS A 243 -9.16 -11.69 21.28
N ASP A 244 -10.12 -12.61 21.20
CA ASP A 244 -10.15 -13.80 22.04
C ASP A 244 -8.96 -14.71 21.76
N ALA A 245 -8.61 -14.94 20.50
CA ALA A 245 -7.45 -15.74 20.12
C ALA A 245 -6.11 -15.12 20.57
N ALA A 246 -6.01 -13.79 20.60
CA ALA A 246 -4.83 -13.09 21.09
C ALA A 246 -4.60 -13.32 22.60
N ASN A 247 -5.67 -13.48 23.38
CA ASN A 247 -5.63 -13.71 24.82
C ASN A 247 -5.38 -15.19 25.21
N GLN A 248 -5.47 -16.12 24.26
CA GLN A 248 -5.22 -17.54 24.53
C GLN A 248 -3.72 -17.85 24.59
N PRO A 249 -3.28 -18.81 25.42
CA PRO A 249 -1.90 -19.28 25.40
C PRO A 249 -1.57 -19.88 24.03
N LEU A 250 -0.31 -19.74 23.60
CA LEU A 250 0.14 -20.41 22.38
C LEU A 250 0.12 -21.92 22.61
N PRO A 251 -0.26 -22.72 21.60
CA PRO A 251 -0.05 -24.16 21.66
C PRO A 251 1.45 -24.45 21.85
N ALA A 252 1.76 -25.60 22.46
CA ALA A 252 3.13 -26.08 22.57
C ALA A 252 3.77 -26.12 21.17
N GLU A 253 5.09 -25.91 21.08
CA GLU A 253 5.81 -26.02 19.81
C GLU A 253 5.71 -27.47 19.32
N ASP A 254 5.07 -27.66 18.17
CA ASP A 254 5.07 -28.96 17.48
C ASP A 254 6.42 -29.10 16.75
N GLU A 255 6.98 -30.31 16.71
CA GLU A 255 8.28 -30.59 16.03
C GLU A 255 8.27 -30.20 14.53
N ASP A 256 7.09 -30.06 13.92
CA ASP A 256 6.89 -29.63 12.53
C ASP A 256 7.18 -28.12 12.29
N ASP A 257 7.39 -27.32 13.34
CA ASP A 257 7.69 -25.87 13.27
C ASP A 257 9.20 -25.53 13.30
N LEU A 258 10.09 -26.53 13.41
CA LEU A 258 11.56 -26.43 13.35
C LEU A 258 12.12 -26.67 11.94
#